data_AF-A0AA43I6S3-F1
#
_entry.id   AF-A0AA43I6S3-F1
#
_cell.length_a   1.000
_cell.length_b   1.000
_cell.length_c   1.000
_cell.angle_alpha   90.00
_cell.angle_beta   90.00
_cell.angle_gamma   90.00
#
_symmetry.space_group_name_H-M   'P 1'
#
loop_
_entity.id
_entity.type
_entity.pdbx_description
1 polymer ?
#
loop_
_entity_poly.entity_id
_entity_poly.type
_entity_poly.pdbx_seq_one_letter_code
_entity_poly.pdbx_strand_id
1 'polypeptide(L)' 'MKVERLVSIIMILLDKERISAQQLANRFEVSLRTIYRDIDAID' A
#
# COMPACT_ATOMS: atom_id res chain seq x y z
N MET A 1 -5.33 9.38 -6.93
CA MET A 1 -4.04 9.18 -6.24
C MET A 1 -4.15 8.44 -4.91
N LYS A 2 -4.69 9.01 -3.81
CA LYS A 2 -4.74 8.30 -2.50
C LYS A 2 -5.74 7.14 -2.48
N VAL A 3 -6.99 7.38 -2.89
CA VAL A 3 -8.05 6.35 -2.90
C VAL A 3 -7.71 5.18 -3.84
N GLU A 4 -7.24 5.47 -5.05
CA GLU A 4 -6.82 4.43 -6.01
C GLU A 4 -5.68 3.55 -5.46
N ARG A 5 -4.70 4.15 -4.76
CA ARG A 5 -3.61 3.42 -4.14
C ARG A 5 -4.09 2.56 -2.97
N LEU A 6 -5.01 3.07 -2.15
CA LEU A 6 -5.62 2.29 -1.06
C LEU A 6 -6.38 1.07 -1.60
N VAL A 7 -7.23 1.26 -2.61
CA VAL A 7 -7.95 0.15 -3.26
C VAL A 7 -6.96 -0.87 -3.84
N SER A 8 -5.89 -0.41 -4.50
CA SER A 8 -4.86 -1.29 -5.04
C SER A 8 -4.10 -2.05 -3.97
N ILE A 9 -3.77 -1.42 -2.84
CA ILE A 9 -3.12 -2.05 -1.68
C ILE A 9 -4.03 -3.17 -1.14
N ILE A 10 -5.33 -2.89 -0.97
CA ILE A 10 -6.31 -3.88 -0.50
C ILE A 10 -6.39 -5.07 -1.46
N MET A 11 -6.48 -4.82 -2.78
CA MET A 11 -6.49 -5.89 -3.79
C MET A 11 -5.23 -6.76 -3.72
N ILE A 12 -4.06 -6.16 -3.54
CA ILE A 12 -2.79 -6.89 -3.39
C ILE A 12 -2.79 -7.75 -2.13
N LEU A 13 -3.31 -7.25 -1.01
CA LEU A 13 -3.39 -7.98 0.26
C LEU A 13 -4.44 -9.11 0.24
N LEU A 14 -5.47 -9.00 -0.59
CA LEU A 14 -6.44 -10.08 -0.81
C LEU A 14 -5.88 -11.20 -1.70
N ASP A 15 -5.03 -10.86 -2.68
CA ASP A 15 -4.39 -11.82 -3.58
C ASP A 15 -3.16 -12.52 -2.96
N LYS A 16 -2.44 -11.81 -2.08
CA LYS A 16 -1.18 -12.29 -1.49
C LYS A 16 -1.25 -12.30 0.02
N GLU A 17 -0.79 -13.38 0.64
CA GLU A 17 -0.73 -13.46 2.12
C GLU A 17 0.10 -12.32 2.74
N ARG A 18 1.24 -11.94 2.14
CA ARG A 18 2.13 -10.90 2.68
C ARG A 18 2.87 -10.14 1.59
N ILE A 19 3.07 -8.84 1.80
CA ILE A 19 3.94 -7.97 1.01
C ILE A 19 4.63 -6.96 1.93
N SER A 20 5.89 -6.62 1.66
CA SER A 20 6.59 -5.60 2.46
C SER A 20 6.17 -4.18 2.07
N ALA A 21 6.16 -3.27 3.05
CA ALA A 21 5.88 -1.86 2.79
C ALA A 21 6.88 -1.23 1.79
N GLN A 22 8.12 -1.70 1.76
CA GLN A 22 9.13 -1.24 0.78
C GLN A 22 8.78 -1.67 -0.65
N GLN A 23 8.24 -2.87 -0.85
CA GLN A 23 7.77 -3.31 -2.17
C GLN A 23 6.58 -2.48 -2.65
N LEU A 24 5.64 -2.15 -1.75
CA LEU A 24 4.54 -1.25 -2.07
C LEU A 24 5.05 0.16 -2.42
N ALA A 25 6.00 0.68 -1.64
CA ALA A 25 6.60 2.00 -1.87
C ALA A 25 7.25 2.08 -3.25
N ASN A 26 8.05 1.07 -3.62
CA ASN A 26 8.67 0.97 -4.93
C ASN A 26 7.63 0.83 -6.05
N ARG A 27 6.58 0.00 -5.86
CA ARG A 27 5.53 -0.23 -6.86
C ARG A 27 4.73 1.03 -7.18
N PHE A 28 4.43 1.83 -6.17
CA PHE A 28 3.62 3.04 -6.32
C PHE A 28 4.45 4.31 -6.49
N GLU A 29 5.78 4.18 -6.55
CA GLU A 29 6.72 5.30 -6.66
C GLU A 29 6.51 6.36 -5.58
N VAL A 30 6.29 5.91 -4.34
CA VAL A 30 6.08 6.77 -3.18
C VAL A 30 7.09 6.45 -2.08
N SER A 31 7.19 7.36 -1.11
CA SER A 31 8.00 7.10 0.08
C SER A 31 7.40 5.97 0.94
N LEU A 32 8.26 5.28 1.68
CA LEU A 32 7.84 4.28 2.67
C LEU A 32 6.88 4.88 3.71
N ARG A 33 7.11 6.13 4.12
CA ARG A 33 6.22 6.89 5.03
C ARG A 33 4.81 7.02 4.45
N THR A 34 4.67 7.21 3.13
CA THR A 34 3.37 7.30 2.47
C THR A 34 2.60 5.99 2.59
N ILE A 35 3.28 4.85 2.41
CA ILE A 35 2.66 3.52 2.58
C ILE A 35 2.18 3.33 4.02
N TYR A 36 3.01 3.63 5.03
CA TYR A 36 2.55 3.52 6.43
C TYR A 36 1.31 4.37 6.70
N ARG A 37 1.28 5.63 6.24
CA ARG A 37 0.10 6.49 6.39
C ARG A 37 -1.14 6.01 5.64
N ASP A 38 -0.95 5.26 4.57
CA ASP A 38 -2.04 4.65 3.83
C ASP A 38 -2.58 3.41 4.56
N ILE A 39 -1.70 2.60 5.15
CA ILE A 39 -2.08 1.48 6.03
C ILE A 39 -2.81 1.99 7.28
N ASP A 40 -2.30 3.05 7.93
CA ASP A 40 -2.95 3.71 9.08
C ASP A 40 -4.34 4.28 8.74
N ALA A 41 -4.65 4.47 7.46
CA ALA A 41 -5.96 4.94 7.00
C ALA A 41 -6.94 3.80 6.67
N ILE A 42 -6.46 2.55 6.67
CA ILE A 42 -7.26 1.33 6.48
C ILE A 42 -7.68 0.75 7.85
N ASP A 43 -6.81 0.89 8.86
CA ASP A 43 -7.11 0.57 10.27
C ASP A 43 -8.24 1.47 10.84
#